data_AF-A0A2H9LI77-F1
#
_entry.id   AF-A0A2H9LI77-F1
#
_cell.length_a   1.000
_cell.length_b   1.000
_cell.length_c   1.000
_cell.angle_alpha   90.00
_cell.angle_beta   90.00
_cell.angle_gamma   90.00
#
_symmetry.space_group_name_H-M   'P 1'
#
loop_
_entity.id
_entity.type
_entity.pdbx_description
1 polymer ?
#
loop_
_entity_poly.entity_id
_entity_poly.type
_entity_poly.pdbx_seq_one_letter_code
_entity_poly.pdbx_strand_id
1 'polypeptide(L)'
;MKSLSPSTRYKHKACSDLDSIEVQSVVCEVHASGEPPLLNRGFEKLLLDAVDEGLAWLGESASRAIYYHLENDFNIKRQDIPCKIEGFADAVEKIFGAAAGLLEIEIMKKLHEKVGDSFRYFPEQKNLVFTEYIKTIKFLDLNKLL
;
A
#
# COMPACT_ATOMS: atom_id res chain seq x y z
N MET A 1 -25.19 3.07 10.86
CA MET A 1 -24.33 3.55 9.75
C MET A 1 -23.19 4.34 10.37
N LYS A 2 -21.98 3.77 10.44
CA LYS A 2 -20.81 4.53 10.92
C LYS A 2 -20.25 5.30 9.72
N SER A 3 -20.37 6.62 9.77
CA SER A 3 -19.77 7.53 8.80
C SER A 3 -18.27 7.29 8.73
N LEU A 4 -17.74 7.06 7.52
CA LEU A 4 -16.30 7.11 7.26
C LEU A 4 -15.82 8.54 7.59
N SER A 5 -14.97 8.68 8.60
CA SER A 5 -14.27 9.94 8.87
C SER A 5 -13.29 10.23 7.72
N PRO A 6 -13.10 11.49 7.30
CA PRO A 6 -12.12 11.82 6.27
C PRO A 6 -10.71 11.41 6.73
N SER A 7 -9.97 10.67 5.90
CA SER A 7 -8.54 10.35 6.13
C SER A 7 -7.76 11.66 6.30
N THR A 8 -6.86 11.71 7.28
CA THR A 8 -6.11 12.91 7.68
C THR A 8 -4.72 12.97 7.04
N ARG A 9 -4.47 12.14 6.02
CA ARG A 9 -3.17 11.49 5.84
C ARG A 9 -1.94 12.40 5.94
N TYR A 10 -1.89 13.61 5.35
CA TYR A 10 -0.83 14.58 5.70
C TYR A 10 -1.32 16.03 5.54
N LYS A 11 -1.72 16.70 6.63
CA LYS A 11 -2.19 18.10 6.63
C LYS A 11 -1.04 19.10 6.45
N HIS A 12 -0.64 19.34 5.20
CA HIS A 12 -0.14 20.64 4.73
C HIS A 12 -0.86 21.04 3.43
N LYS A 13 -1.06 22.34 3.24
CA LYS A 13 -2.21 22.97 2.59
C LYS A 13 -2.01 23.23 1.08
N ALA A 14 -3.12 23.04 0.33
CA ALA A 14 -3.51 23.46 -1.02
C ALA A 14 -2.49 24.14 -1.97
N CYS A 15 -2.33 23.56 -3.16
CA CYS A 15 -2.31 24.28 -4.43
C CYS A 15 -3.05 23.43 -5.48
N SER A 16 -3.84 24.11 -6.30
CA SER A 16 -4.75 23.58 -7.31
C SER A 16 -4.05 23.02 -8.54
N ASP A 17 -4.81 22.22 -9.27
CA ASP A 17 -4.63 21.79 -10.65
C ASP A 17 -3.61 20.67 -10.90
N LEU A 18 -4.11 19.43 -10.78
CA LEU A 18 -3.66 18.32 -11.62
C LEU A 18 -4.90 17.71 -12.26
N ASP A 19 -5.22 18.24 -13.44
CA ASP A 19 -6.19 17.66 -14.35
C ASP A 19 -5.73 16.28 -14.82
N SER A 20 -6.69 15.35 -14.77
CA SER A 20 -6.86 14.24 -15.70
C SER A 20 -5.71 13.25 -15.85
N ILE A 21 -5.68 12.25 -14.97
CA ILE A 21 -5.33 10.89 -15.38
C ILE A 21 -6.53 10.00 -15.06
N GLU A 22 -7.35 9.73 -16.08
CA GLU A 22 -8.37 8.68 -16.03
C GLU A 22 -7.67 7.33 -15.93
N VAL A 23 -7.53 6.83 -14.70
CA VAL A 23 -7.10 5.46 -14.45
C VAL A 23 -8.30 4.57 -14.69
N GLN A 24 -8.35 3.97 -15.88
CA GLN A 24 -9.32 2.91 -16.19
C GLN A 24 -9.17 1.79 -15.15
N SER A 25 -10.28 1.56 -14.44
CA SER A 25 -10.41 0.47 -13.47
C SER A 25 -10.29 -0.86 -14.19
N VAL A 26 -9.32 -1.69 -13.80
CA VAL A 26 -9.45 -3.13 -14.02
C VAL A 26 -10.27 -3.67 -12.86
N VAL A 27 -11.52 -4.02 -13.16
CA VAL A 27 -12.54 -4.48 -12.23
C VAL A 27 -12.20 -5.91 -11.82
N CYS A 28 -12.17 -6.19 -10.52
CA CYS A 28 -12.12 -7.58 -10.04
C CYS A 28 -13.53 -8.16 -10.07
N GLU A 29 -13.81 -9.01 -11.05
CA GLU A 29 -14.97 -9.90 -10.97
C GLU A 29 -14.72 -10.97 -9.91
N VAL A 30 -15.69 -11.12 -9.02
CA VAL A 30 -15.71 -12.12 -7.96
C VAL A 30 -16.31 -13.39 -8.53
N HIS A 31 -15.53 -14.47 -8.63
CA HIS A 31 -16.09 -15.81 -8.73
C HIS A 31 -15.53 -16.75 -7.66
N ALA A 32 -16.47 -17.51 -7.08
CA ALA A 32 -16.29 -18.42 -5.98
C ALA A 32 -15.43 -19.64 -6.36
N SER A 33 -14.11 -19.48 -6.32
CA SER A 33 -13.16 -20.56 -5.99
C SER A 33 -11.73 -19.99 -5.96
N GLY A 34 -11.26 -19.63 -4.76
CA GLY A 34 -9.95 -20.05 -4.29
C GLY A 34 -8.64 -19.45 -4.84
N GLU A 35 -8.59 -18.66 -5.92
CA GLU A 35 -7.34 -17.96 -6.31
C GLU A 35 -7.58 -16.55 -6.86
N PRO A 36 -6.85 -15.52 -6.39
CA PRO A 36 -6.97 -14.16 -6.91
C PRO A 36 -6.45 -14.04 -8.35
N PRO A 37 -7.01 -13.12 -9.18
CA PRO A 37 -6.69 -13.01 -10.60
C PRO A 37 -5.22 -12.68 -10.84
N LEU A 38 -4.62 -13.41 -11.78
CA LEU A 38 -3.19 -13.39 -12.06
C LEU A 38 -2.77 -12.09 -12.76
N LEU A 39 -2.40 -11.07 -11.98
CA LEU A 39 -1.70 -9.89 -12.48
C LEU A 39 -0.39 -9.74 -11.70
N ASN A 40 0.68 -10.32 -12.25
CA ASN A 40 2.05 -10.22 -11.75
C ASN A 40 2.25 -10.70 -10.29
N ARG A 41 2.23 -12.03 -10.11
CA ARG A 41 2.60 -12.70 -8.84
C ARG A 41 3.97 -12.27 -8.30
N GLY A 42 4.85 -11.72 -9.14
CA GLY A 42 6.16 -11.20 -8.75
C GLY A 42 6.03 -9.96 -7.86
N PHE A 43 5.44 -8.88 -8.38
CA PHE A 43 5.26 -7.65 -7.62
C PHE A 43 4.45 -7.84 -6.33
N GLU A 44 3.34 -8.57 -6.42
CA GLU A 44 2.47 -8.81 -5.25
C GLU A 44 3.25 -9.51 -4.13
N LYS A 45 4.09 -10.49 -4.49
CA LYS A 45 4.98 -11.15 -3.53
C LYS A 45 5.99 -10.16 -2.94
N LEU A 46 6.66 -9.35 -3.76
CA LEU A 46 7.63 -8.36 -3.28
C LEU A 46 6.98 -7.35 -2.33
N LEU A 47 5.75 -6.91 -2.62
CA LEU A 47 4.98 -6.03 -1.75
C LEU A 47 4.62 -6.70 -0.44
N LEU A 48 4.13 -7.95 -0.47
CA LEU A 48 3.83 -8.70 0.75
C LEU A 48 5.09 -8.92 1.62
N ASP A 49 6.21 -9.27 1.00
CA ASP A 49 7.48 -9.43 1.69
C ASP A 49 7.96 -8.09 2.30
N ALA A 50 7.76 -6.97 1.60
CA ALA A 50 8.09 -5.64 2.12
C ALA A 50 7.21 -5.23 3.31
N VAL A 51 5.92 -5.58 3.27
CA VAL A 51 5.00 -5.36 4.39
C VAL A 51 5.40 -6.21 5.59
N ASP A 52 5.69 -7.49 5.40
CA ASP A 52 6.15 -8.38 6.47
C ASP A 52 7.42 -7.84 7.15
N GLU A 53 8.42 -7.44 6.36
CA GLU A 53 9.67 -6.88 6.88
C GLU A 53 9.47 -5.53 7.58
N GLY A 54 8.64 -4.65 7.00
CA GLY A 54 8.32 -3.36 7.60
C GLY A 54 7.58 -3.50 8.94
N LEU A 55 6.68 -4.48 9.07
CA LEU A 55 6.01 -4.79 10.34
C LEU A 55 6.95 -5.48 11.33
N ALA A 56 7.83 -6.36 10.86
CA ALA A 56 8.81 -7.06 11.69
C ALA A 56 9.81 -6.10 12.35
N TRP A 57 10.06 -4.91 11.76
CA TRP A 57 10.85 -3.85 12.36
C TRP A 57 10.32 -3.39 13.73
N LEU A 58 9.01 -3.52 13.98
CA LEU A 58 8.37 -3.23 15.27
C LEU A 58 8.46 -4.40 16.27
N GLY A 59 8.94 -5.57 15.82
CA GLY A 59 9.00 -6.81 16.58
C GLY A 59 7.90 -7.81 16.23
N GLU A 60 8.18 -9.11 16.37
CA GLU A 60 7.27 -10.20 15.94
C GLU A 60 5.89 -10.14 16.61
N SER A 61 5.83 -9.81 17.90
CA SER A 61 4.57 -9.71 18.64
C SER A 61 3.70 -8.58 18.09
N ALA A 62 4.31 -7.42 17.82
CA ALA A 62 3.63 -6.27 17.23
C ALA A 62 3.13 -6.60 15.82
N SER A 63 3.98 -7.23 14.98
CA SER A 63 3.60 -7.68 13.64
C SER A 63 2.35 -8.58 13.66
N ARG A 64 2.33 -9.59 14.54
CA ARG A 64 1.15 -10.48 14.70
C ARG A 64 -0.09 -9.73 15.16
N ALA A 65 0.04 -8.80 16.11
CA ALA A 65 -1.07 -7.99 16.59
C ALA A 65 -1.64 -7.08 15.48
N ILE A 66 -0.78 -6.49 14.66
CA ILE A 66 -1.20 -5.64 13.53
C ILE A 66 -1.96 -6.48 12.50
N TYR A 67 -1.44 -7.65 12.13
CA TYR A 67 -2.16 -8.55 11.23
C TYR A 67 -3.51 -9.01 11.80
N TYR A 68 -3.56 -9.28 13.11
CA TYR A 68 -4.82 -9.59 13.79
C TYR A 68 -5.84 -8.44 13.66
N HIS A 69 -5.42 -7.19 13.88
CA HIS A 69 -6.30 -6.03 13.72
C HIS A 69 -6.71 -5.79 12.26
N LEU A 70 -5.79 -5.94 11.30
CA LEU A 70 -6.09 -5.85 9.87
C LEU A 70 -7.19 -6.84 9.46
N GLU A 71 -7.09 -8.09 9.91
CA GLU A 71 -8.08 -9.12 9.56
C GLU A 71 -9.41 -8.90 10.28
N ASN A 72 -9.40 -8.67 11.60
CA ASN A 72 -10.63 -8.65 12.40
C ASN A 72 -11.38 -7.32 12.40
N ASP A 73 -10.66 -6.18 12.37
CA ASP A 73 -11.28 -4.86 12.47
C ASP A 73 -11.48 -4.20 11.10
N PHE A 74 -10.66 -4.58 10.11
CA PHE A 74 -10.66 -3.98 8.78
C PHE A 74 -11.01 -4.94 7.65
N ASN A 75 -11.13 -6.25 7.93
CA ASN A 75 -11.41 -7.28 6.91
C ASN A 75 -10.38 -7.26 5.75
N ILE A 76 -9.11 -7.09 6.12
CA ILE A 76 -7.96 -7.12 5.22
C ILE A 76 -7.05 -8.26 5.67
N LYS A 77 -7.07 -9.37 4.94
CA LYS A 77 -6.10 -10.44 5.16
C LYS A 77 -4.76 -10.04 4.56
N ARG A 78 -3.66 -10.64 5.04
CA ARG A 78 -2.31 -10.38 4.51
C ARG A 78 -2.29 -10.44 2.98
N GLN A 79 -2.84 -11.50 2.39
CA GLN A 79 -2.90 -11.70 0.94
C GLN A 79 -3.74 -10.67 0.17
N ASP A 80 -4.64 -9.95 0.83
CA ASP A 80 -5.48 -8.94 0.19
C ASP A 80 -4.76 -7.59 0.03
N ILE A 81 -3.67 -7.36 0.77
CA ILE A 81 -2.97 -6.08 0.84
C ILE A 81 -2.59 -5.53 -0.55
N PRO A 82 -2.04 -6.32 -1.50
CA PRO A 82 -1.71 -5.84 -2.84
C PRO A 82 -2.91 -5.31 -3.65
N CYS A 83 -4.12 -5.76 -3.32
CA CYS A 83 -5.37 -5.34 -3.97
C CYS A 83 -6.16 -4.32 -3.15
N LYS A 84 -5.84 -4.14 -1.86
CA LYS A 84 -6.53 -3.23 -0.92
C LYS A 84 -5.58 -2.19 -0.35
N ILE A 85 -4.67 -1.64 -1.16
CA ILE A 85 -3.58 -0.78 -0.64
C ILE A 85 -4.09 0.49 0.06
N GLU A 86 -5.18 1.09 -0.44
CA GLU A 86 -5.82 2.25 0.19
C GLU A 86 -6.41 1.89 1.55
N GLY A 87 -7.12 0.76 1.61
CA GLY A 87 -7.72 0.23 2.83
C GLY A 87 -6.68 -0.19 3.86
N PHE A 88 -5.56 -0.77 3.41
CA PHE A 88 -4.43 -1.09 4.27
C PHE A 88 -3.85 0.17 4.90
N ALA A 89 -3.60 1.20 4.10
CA ALA A 89 -3.05 2.46 4.60
C ALA A 89 -4.03 3.20 5.53
N ASP A 90 -5.35 3.12 5.26
CA ASP A 90 -6.38 3.64 6.18
C ASP A 90 -6.38 2.88 7.51
N ALA A 91 -6.21 1.56 7.47
CA ALA A 91 -6.14 0.73 8.67
C ALA A 91 -4.88 1.04 9.49
N VAL A 92 -3.72 1.18 8.83
CA VAL A 92 -2.47 1.60 9.46
C VAL A 92 -2.61 2.98 10.12
N GLU A 93 -3.22 3.96 9.43
CA GLU A 93 -3.53 5.28 10.01
C GLU A 93 -4.45 5.17 11.25
N LYS A 94 -5.43 4.27 11.23
CA LYS A 94 -6.34 4.08 12.39
C LYS A 94 -5.67 3.36 13.56
N ILE A 95 -4.73 2.45 13.31
CA ILE A 95 -4.00 1.73 14.36
C ILE A 95 -2.92 2.63 14.98
N PHE A 96 -2.16 3.35 14.17
CA PHE A 96 -0.96 4.08 14.60
C PHE A 96 -1.16 5.60 14.73
N GLY A 97 -2.27 6.14 14.22
CA GLY A 97 -2.52 7.58 14.16
C GLY A 97 -1.42 8.29 13.39
N ALA A 98 -0.91 9.39 13.96
CA ALA A 98 0.14 10.22 13.36
C ALA A 98 1.46 9.46 13.11
N ALA A 99 1.70 8.31 13.76
CA ALA A 99 2.90 7.51 13.57
C ALA A 99 2.84 6.59 12.33
N ALA A 100 1.68 6.48 11.67
CA ALA A 100 1.48 5.64 10.48
C ALA A 100 2.51 5.89 9.38
N GLY A 101 2.87 7.17 9.15
CA GLY A 101 3.85 7.53 8.14
C GLY A 101 5.23 6.92 8.34
N LEU A 102 5.64 6.63 9.58
CA LEU A 102 6.92 5.95 9.84
C LEU A 102 6.89 4.50 9.32
N LEU A 103 5.78 3.80 9.55
CA LEU A 103 5.59 2.43 9.05
C LEU A 103 5.47 2.42 7.53
N GLU A 104 4.69 3.35 6.95
CA GLU A 104 4.56 3.48 5.49
C GLU A 104 5.93 3.73 4.85
N ILE A 105 6.75 4.62 5.41
CA ILE A 105 8.12 4.88 4.94
C ILE A 105 8.99 3.63 5.00
N GLU A 106 8.91 2.86 6.09
CA GLU A 106 9.71 1.64 6.23
C GLU A 106 9.32 0.60 5.17
N ILE A 107 8.01 0.39 4.93
CA ILE A 107 7.53 -0.52 3.88
C ILE A 107 7.99 -0.05 2.50
N MET A 108 7.95 1.26 2.21
CA MET A 108 8.43 1.79 0.94
C MET A 108 9.92 1.53 0.72
N LYS A 109 10.75 1.68 1.75
CA LYS A 109 12.19 1.33 1.68
C LYS A 109 12.38 -0.16 1.40
N LYS A 110 11.67 -1.04 2.11
CA LYS A 110 11.76 -2.49 1.87
C LYS A 110 11.30 -2.91 0.49
N LEU A 111 10.27 -2.25 -0.03
CA LEU A 111 9.86 -2.49 -1.42
C LEU A 111 10.90 -1.99 -2.41
N HIS A 112 11.49 -0.81 -2.17
CA HIS A 112 12.54 -0.24 -3.01
C HIS A 112 13.75 -1.18 -3.14
N GLU A 113 14.24 -1.68 -2.01
CA GLU A 113 15.34 -2.65 -1.93
C GLU A 113 15.05 -3.92 -2.77
N LYS A 114 13.79 -4.34 -2.80
CA LYS A 114 13.34 -5.56 -3.51
C LYS A 114 13.18 -5.37 -5.02
N VAL A 115 12.75 -4.20 -5.48
CA VAL A 115 12.59 -3.91 -6.92
C VAL A 115 13.90 -3.49 -7.59
N GLY A 116 14.92 -3.13 -6.80
CA GLY A 116 16.29 -2.85 -7.24
C GLY A 116 16.51 -1.47 -7.89
N ASP A 117 17.79 -1.14 -8.14
CA ASP A 117 18.30 0.18 -8.59
C ASP A 117 17.75 0.72 -9.92
N SER A 118 16.95 -0.06 -10.64
CA SER A 118 16.27 0.39 -11.87
C SER A 118 15.19 1.45 -11.61
N PHE A 119 14.92 1.79 -10.35
CA PHE A 119 13.94 2.79 -9.94
C PHE A 119 14.59 3.88 -9.06
N ARG A 120 14.95 5.01 -9.66
CA ARG A 120 15.32 6.23 -8.93
C ARG A 120 14.11 7.15 -8.81
N TYR A 121 13.21 6.84 -7.88
CA TYR A 121 12.13 7.76 -7.53
C TYR A 121 12.50 8.55 -6.29
N PHE A 122 13.00 9.75 -6.54
CA PHE A 122 13.15 10.78 -5.54
C PHE A 122 12.04 11.79 -5.79
N PRO A 123 10.90 11.74 -5.06
CA PRO A 123 9.94 12.83 -5.15
C PRO A 123 10.67 14.10 -4.74
N GLU A 124 10.82 15.05 -5.66
CA GLU A 124 11.40 16.37 -5.38
C GLU A 124 10.56 17.14 -4.34
N GLN A 125 9.39 16.61 -3.96
CA GLN A 125 8.47 17.24 -3.04
C GLN A 125 8.15 16.35 -1.83
N LYS A 126 8.13 17.01 -0.67
CA LYS A 126 8.06 16.49 0.71
C LYS A 126 6.82 15.67 1.09
N ASN A 127 6.00 15.23 0.14
CA ASN A 127 4.73 14.52 0.38
C ASN A 127 4.67 13.23 -0.45
N LEU A 128 5.54 12.27 -0.14
CA LEU A 128 5.46 10.94 -0.73
C LEU A 128 4.24 10.21 -0.15
N VAL A 129 3.14 10.15 -0.90
CA VAL A 129 1.94 9.42 -0.48
C VAL A 129 2.16 7.93 -0.74
N PHE A 130 2.13 7.12 0.33
CA PHE A 130 2.35 5.68 0.30
C PHE A 130 1.60 4.97 -0.85
N THR A 131 0.30 5.22 -0.99
CA THR A 131 -0.51 4.57 -2.02
C THR A 131 -0.10 4.96 -3.44
N GLU A 132 0.34 6.19 -3.66
CA GLU A 132 0.81 6.67 -4.97
C GLU A 132 2.14 6.03 -5.33
N TYR A 133 3.05 5.91 -4.35
CA TYR A 133 4.32 5.22 -4.52
C TYR A 133 4.11 3.76 -4.97
N ILE A 134 3.26 3.00 -4.25
CA ILE A 134 2.98 1.60 -4.57
C ILE A 134 2.35 1.46 -5.97
N LYS A 135 1.39 2.33 -6.32
CA LYS A 135 0.77 2.35 -7.66
C LYS A 135 1.79 2.63 -8.76
N THR A 136 2.71 3.58 -8.53
CA THR A 136 3.76 3.94 -9.49
C THR A 136 4.68 2.77 -9.75
N ILE A 137 5.17 2.09 -8.70
CA ILE A 137 6.02 0.91 -8.87
C ILE A 137 5.25 -0.22 -9.55
N LYS A 138 4.01 -0.49 -9.13
CA LYS A 138 3.17 -1.52 -9.75
C LYS A 138 3.00 -1.27 -11.25
N PHE A 139 2.73 -0.03 -11.65
CA PHE A 139 2.61 0.34 -13.06
C PHE A 139 3.92 0.11 -13.82
N LEU A 140 5.06 0.54 -13.27
CA LEU A 140 6.36 0.35 -13.92
C LEU A 140 6.75 -1.13 -14.04
N ASP A 141 6.49 -1.93 -13.02
CA ASP A 141 6.79 -3.35 -13.03
C ASP A 141 5.96 -4.10 -14.09
N LEU A 142 4.70 -3.70 -14.27
CA LEU A 142 3.84 -4.23 -15.34
C LEU A 142 4.34 -3.85 -16.75
N ASN A 143 4.96 -2.68 -16.90
CA ASN A 143 5.46 -2.19 -18.20
C ASN A 143 6.88 -2.68 -18.54
N LYS A 144 7.59 -3.37 -17.63
CA LYS A 144 8.86 -4.05 -17.94
C LYS A 144 8.68 -5.33 -18.77
N LEU A 145 7.44 -5.75 -19.03
CA LEU A 145 7.08 -6.96 -19.78
C LEU A 145 6.59 -6.68 -21.23
N LEU A 146 6.72 -5.44 -21.70
CA LEU A 146 6.49 -5.02 -23.10
C LEU A 146 7.80 -4.56 -23.74
#